data_AF-A0A7L4CHV4-F1
#
_entry.id   AF-A0A7L4CHV4-F1
#
_cell.length_a   1.000
_cell.length_b   1.000
_cell.length_c   1.000
_cell.angle_alpha   90.00
_cell.angle_beta   90.00
_cell.angle_gamma   90.00
#
_symmetry.space_group_name_H-M   'P 1'
#
loop_
_entity.id
_entity.type
_entity.pdbx_description
1 polymer ?
#
loop_
_entity_poly.entity_id
_entity_poly.type
_entity_poly.pdbx_seq_one_letter_code
_entity_poly.pdbx_strand_id
1 'polypeptide(L)'
;CECPEGLTLDGTARTCVDVRVEQCYMKWDEDECTEPLPGKYRIDMCCCSVGSAWGIDCEECPKIGSSEYKAICPRGPGFANRGDVLSGRPFYKDVNECKVFSGLCTHGTCRNTIGSFRCLCGNGFALDAEERNCT
;
A
#
# COMPACT_ATOMS: atom_id res chain seq x y z
N CYS A 1 1.15 25.49 -11.44
CA CYS A 1 2.04 24.54 -10.74
C CYS A 1 2.61 23.61 -11.79
N GLU A 2 3.93 23.43 -11.84
CA GLU A 2 4.53 22.38 -12.66
C GLU A 2 4.78 21.19 -11.74
N CYS A 3 4.37 20.00 -12.16
CA CYS A 3 4.56 18.80 -11.37
C CYS A 3 5.91 18.14 -11.73
N PRO A 4 6.62 17.57 -10.74
CA PRO A 4 7.77 16.71 -10.99
C PRO A 4 7.42 15.54 -11.90
N GLU A 5 8.45 14.91 -12.47
CA GLU A 5 8.29 13.77 -13.37
C GLU A 5 7.48 12.64 -12.70
N GLY A 6 6.51 12.07 -13.43
CA GLY A 6 5.62 11.02 -12.93
C GLY A 6 4.37 11.50 -12.20
N LEU A 7 4.24 12.79 -11.89
CA LEU A 7 3.06 13.36 -11.22
C LEU A 7 2.17 14.16 -12.18
N THR A 8 0.86 14.08 -11.98
CA THR A 8 -0.14 14.80 -12.78
C THR A 8 -0.84 15.85 -11.92
N LEU A 9 -1.23 17.00 -12.49
CA LEU A 9 -2.07 17.95 -11.78
C LEU A 9 -3.48 17.38 -11.57
N ASP A 10 -4.02 17.58 -10.38
CA ASP A 10 -5.43 17.33 -10.11
C ASP A 10 -6.33 18.31 -10.88
N GLY A 11 -7.64 18.04 -10.93
CA GLY A 11 -8.63 18.86 -11.65
C GLY A 11 -8.81 20.27 -11.08
N THR A 12 -8.29 20.56 -9.89
CA THR A 12 -8.20 21.93 -9.35
C THR A 12 -6.93 22.67 -9.79
N ALA A 13 -6.01 21.99 -10.48
CA ALA A 13 -4.71 22.47 -10.95
C ALA A 13 -3.81 23.02 -9.83
N ARG A 14 -3.94 22.49 -8.61
CA ARG A 14 -3.23 22.98 -7.42
C ARG A 14 -2.32 21.93 -6.80
N THR A 15 -2.65 20.66 -6.96
CA THR A 15 -1.94 19.57 -6.31
C THR A 15 -1.42 18.58 -7.34
N CYS A 16 -0.17 18.16 -7.17
CA CYS A 16 0.44 17.10 -7.95
C CYS A 16 0.09 15.76 -7.32
N VAL A 17 -0.49 14.87 -8.10
CA VAL A 17 -0.99 13.57 -7.67
C VAL A 17 -0.35 12.46 -8.49
N ASP A 18 0.03 11.37 -7.82
CA ASP A 18 0.50 10.16 -8.48
C ASP A 18 -0.70 9.29 -8.88
N VAL A 19 -0.91 9.16 -10.18
CA VAL A 19 -1.98 8.35 -10.79
C VAL A 19 -1.46 7.06 -11.39
N ARG A 20 -0.16 6.77 -11.26
CA ARG A 20 0.46 5.55 -11.78
C ARG A 20 -0.07 4.34 -11.00
N VAL A 21 -0.14 3.21 -11.71
CA VAL A 21 -0.59 1.93 -11.16
C VAL A 21 0.44 0.88 -11.55
N GLU A 22 1.27 0.47 -10.61
CA GLU A 22 2.47 -0.33 -10.86
C GLU A 22 2.58 -1.52 -9.89
N GLN A 23 3.66 -2.29 -10.03
CA GLN A 23 3.91 -3.49 -9.23
C GLN A 23 4.15 -3.10 -7.77
N CYS A 24 3.54 -3.85 -6.85
CA CYS A 24 3.76 -3.72 -5.41
C CYS A 24 4.47 -4.96 -4.89
N TYR A 25 5.39 -4.79 -3.94
CA TYR A 25 6.19 -5.87 -3.37
C TYR A 25 6.07 -5.88 -1.86
N MET A 26 5.90 -7.07 -1.27
CA MET A 26 5.79 -7.21 0.19
C MET A 26 7.13 -7.09 0.90
N LYS A 27 8.23 -7.43 0.22
CA LYS A 27 9.57 -7.40 0.78
C LYS A 27 10.51 -6.60 -0.09
N TRP A 28 11.41 -5.89 0.57
CA TRP A 28 12.47 -5.10 -0.04
C TRP A 28 13.74 -5.26 0.82
N ASP A 29 14.86 -5.56 0.17
CA ASP A 29 16.18 -5.71 0.80
C ASP A 29 17.24 -5.11 -0.13
N GLU A 30 17.90 -4.02 0.30
CA GLU A 30 19.03 -3.34 -0.39
C GLU A 30 18.95 -3.38 -1.94
N ASP A 31 17.86 -2.84 -2.51
CA ASP A 31 17.53 -2.76 -3.95
C ASP A 31 16.95 -4.03 -4.61
N GLU A 32 16.65 -5.08 -3.85
CA GLU A 32 15.94 -6.27 -4.33
C GLU A 32 14.49 -6.32 -3.83
N CYS A 33 13.54 -6.19 -4.77
CA CYS A 33 12.13 -6.39 -4.51
C CYS A 33 11.76 -7.88 -4.61
N THR A 34 11.25 -8.43 -3.51
CA THR A 34 10.82 -9.83 -3.45
C THR A 34 9.33 -9.93 -3.07
N GLU A 35 8.72 -11.08 -3.39
CA GLU A 35 7.30 -11.34 -3.16
C GLU A 35 6.36 -10.30 -3.83
N PRO A 36 6.33 -10.25 -5.19
CA PRO A 36 5.42 -9.37 -5.91
C PRO A 36 3.96 -9.75 -5.64
N LEU A 37 3.15 -8.75 -5.32
CA LEU A 37 1.71 -8.92 -5.16
C LEU A 37 1.04 -9.03 -6.53
N PRO A 38 0.09 -9.95 -6.71
CA PRO A 38 -0.59 -10.10 -7.99
C PRO A 38 -1.43 -8.86 -8.30
N GLY A 39 -1.24 -8.29 -9.49
CA GLY A 39 -1.92 -7.08 -9.94
C GLY A 39 -1.03 -5.83 -9.87
N LYS A 40 -1.62 -4.69 -10.19
CA LYS A 40 -0.96 -3.39 -10.12
C LYS A 40 -1.75 -2.46 -9.23
N TYR A 41 -1.06 -1.66 -8.44
CA TYR A 41 -1.63 -0.84 -7.39
C TYR A 41 -1.08 0.58 -7.47
N ARG A 42 -1.84 1.55 -6.97
CA ARG A 42 -1.33 2.91 -6.73
C ARG A 42 -0.36 2.88 -5.55
N ILE A 43 0.55 3.85 -5.50
CA ILE A 43 1.54 3.96 -4.43
C ILE A 43 0.89 4.04 -3.04
N ASP A 44 -0.25 4.71 -2.89
CA ASP A 44 -0.98 4.78 -1.62
C ASP A 44 -1.63 3.44 -1.23
N MET A 45 -2.17 2.69 -2.18
CA MET A 45 -2.68 1.34 -1.92
C MET A 45 -1.56 0.38 -1.51
N CYS A 46 -0.37 0.52 -2.09
CA CYS A 46 0.79 -0.32 -1.79
C CYS A 46 1.45 0.08 -0.46
N CYS A 47 2.08 1.26 -0.42
CA CYS A 47 2.94 1.70 0.68
C CYS A 47 2.19 2.13 1.94
N CYS A 48 0.91 2.50 1.84
CA CYS A 48 0.12 2.76 3.06
C CYS A 48 -0.42 1.48 3.69
N SER A 49 -0.31 0.32 3.04
CA SER A 49 -0.90 -0.95 3.51
C SER A 49 0.17 -2.02 3.76
N VAL A 50 0.36 -2.95 2.82
CA VAL A 50 1.23 -4.13 3.00
C VAL A 50 2.57 -4.04 2.26
N GLY A 51 2.72 -3.08 1.36
CA GLY A 51 3.89 -2.98 0.50
C GLY A 51 5.10 -2.39 1.20
N SER A 52 6.26 -2.97 0.91
CA SER A 52 7.58 -2.46 1.31
C SER A 52 8.30 -1.76 0.17
N ALA A 53 7.92 -2.06 -1.09
CA ALA A 53 8.41 -1.35 -2.27
C ALA A 53 7.35 -1.31 -3.38
N TRP A 54 7.50 -0.35 -4.29
CA TRP A 54 6.54 -0.07 -5.35
C TRP A 54 7.23 0.41 -6.63
N GLY A 55 6.65 0.07 -7.78
CA GLY A 55 7.07 0.57 -9.07
C GLY A 55 7.85 -0.44 -9.93
N ILE A 56 8.04 -0.11 -11.20
CA ILE A 56 8.87 -0.93 -12.11
C ILE A 56 10.35 -0.93 -11.72
N ASP A 57 10.81 0.18 -11.16
CA ASP A 57 12.20 0.38 -10.73
C ASP A 57 12.44 -0.03 -9.26
N CYS A 58 11.46 -0.65 -8.59
CA CYS A 58 11.60 -1.17 -7.23
C CYS A 58 11.95 -0.08 -6.19
N GLU A 59 11.15 0.98 -6.10
CA GLU A 59 11.39 2.06 -5.13
C GLU A 59 10.94 1.64 -3.72
N GLU A 60 11.82 1.81 -2.71
CA GLU A 60 11.48 1.58 -1.29
C GLU A 60 10.29 2.47 -0.88
N CYS A 61 9.29 1.87 -0.23
CA CYS A 61 8.20 2.63 0.33
C CYS A 61 8.70 3.58 1.45
N PRO A 62 8.13 4.79 1.57
CA PRO A 62 8.58 5.76 2.55
C PRO A 62 8.43 5.23 3.99
N LYS A 63 9.41 5.55 4.84
CA LYS A 63 9.42 5.08 6.23
C LYS A 63 8.26 5.65 7.04
N ILE A 64 7.59 4.78 7.80
CA ILE A 64 6.45 5.16 8.64
C ILE A 64 6.85 6.30 9.59
N GLY A 65 6.13 7.41 9.51
CA GLY A 65 6.36 8.61 10.33
C GLY A 65 7.16 9.72 9.66
N SER A 66 7.81 9.44 8.50
CA SER A 66 8.52 10.45 7.72
C SER A 66 7.57 11.49 7.09
N SER A 67 8.12 12.60 6.58
CA SER A 67 7.36 13.61 5.85
C SER A 67 6.76 13.06 4.56
N GLU A 68 7.52 12.21 3.87
CA GLU A 68 7.16 11.56 2.61
C GLU A 68 6.00 10.58 2.83
N TYR A 69 6.08 9.78 3.90
CA TYR A 69 4.99 8.89 4.29
C TYR A 69 3.70 9.65 4.60
N LYS A 70 3.78 10.78 5.33
CA LYS A 70 2.60 11.60 5.64
C LYS A 70 1.99 12.27 4.41
N ALA A 71 2.80 12.57 3.39
CA ALA A 71 2.33 13.12 2.13
C ALA A 71 1.52 12.09 1.32
N ILE A 72 1.96 10.83 1.31
CA ILE A 72 1.31 9.74 0.59
C ILE A 72 0.14 9.13 1.40
N CYS A 73 0.34 8.96 2.71
CA CYS A 73 -0.57 8.30 3.65
C CYS A 73 -1.07 9.28 4.74
N PRO A 74 -1.86 10.30 4.40
CA PRO A 74 -2.26 11.35 5.35
C PRO A 74 -3.23 10.86 6.45
N ARG A 75 -3.85 9.70 6.27
CA ARG A 75 -4.69 9.03 7.29
C ARG A 75 -3.96 7.94 8.08
N GLY A 76 -2.66 7.76 7.82
CA GLY A 76 -1.87 6.69 8.41
C GLY A 76 -2.02 5.35 7.67
N PRO A 77 -1.50 4.26 8.28
CA PRO A 77 -1.49 2.94 7.66
C PRO A 77 -2.89 2.34 7.51
N GLY A 78 -3.06 1.48 6.50
CA GLY A 78 -4.29 0.78 6.14
C GLY A 78 -5.35 1.65 5.45
N PHE A 79 -5.04 2.90 5.08
CA PHE A 79 -5.98 3.78 4.40
C PHE A 79 -5.44 4.23 3.04
N ALA A 80 -6.27 4.17 2.02
CA ALA A 80 -5.94 4.65 0.68
C ALA A 80 -7.06 5.53 0.12
N ASN A 81 -6.72 6.39 -0.84
CA ASN A 81 -7.70 7.25 -1.50
C ASN A 81 -8.51 6.43 -2.51
N ARG A 82 -9.82 6.27 -2.26
CA ARG A 82 -10.79 5.70 -3.21
C ARG A 82 -11.58 6.76 -3.98
N GLY A 83 -11.39 8.04 -3.66
CA GLY A 83 -11.96 9.13 -4.41
C GLY A 83 -11.32 9.24 -5.80
N ASP A 84 -11.97 9.97 -6.69
CA ASP A 84 -11.35 10.36 -7.94
C ASP A 84 -10.20 11.33 -7.63
N VAL A 85 -8.98 10.84 -7.82
CA VAL A 85 -7.74 11.59 -7.59
C VAL A 85 -7.71 12.84 -8.47
N LEU A 86 -8.32 12.78 -9.66
CA LEU A 86 -8.38 13.88 -10.61
C LEU A 86 -9.48 14.88 -10.26
N SER A 87 -10.48 14.54 -9.45
CA SER A 87 -11.53 15.52 -9.09
C SER A 87 -11.10 16.46 -7.95
N GLY A 88 -9.90 16.27 -7.38
CA GLY A 88 -9.42 17.03 -6.22
C GLY A 88 -10.25 16.81 -4.95
N ARG A 89 -11.03 15.71 -4.89
CA ARG A 89 -11.88 15.36 -3.74
C ARG A 89 -11.42 14.03 -3.16
N PRO A 90 -10.41 14.02 -2.28
CA PRO A 90 -9.91 12.78 -1.72
C PRO A 90 -10.97 12.14 -0.81
N PHE A 91 -11.14 10.83 -0.97
CA PHE A 91 -12.01 10.02 -0.13
C PHE A 91 -11.22 8.81 0.39
N TYR A 92 -10.68 8.96 1.60
CA TYR A 92 -9.89 7.90 2.24
C TYR A 92 -10.81 6.83 2.81
N LYS A 93 -10.50 5.58 2.46
CA LYS A 93 -11.17 4.41 3.01
C LYS A 93 -10.14 3.38 3.42
N ASP A 94 -10.49 2.64 4.46
CA ASP A 94 -9.85 1.39 4.84
C ASP A 94 -9.59 0.51 3.60
N VAL A 95 -8.34 0.10 3.45
CA VAL A 95 -7.93 -0.88 2.46
C VAL A 95 -8.38 -2.23 2.99
N ASN A 96 -9.01 -3.04 2.13
CA ASN A 96 -9.35 -4.40 2.52
C ASN A 96 -8.28 -5.34 1.99
N GLU A 97 -7.22 -5.53 2.78
CA GLU A 97 -6.05 -6.28 2.33
C GLU A 97 -6.42 -7.70 1.90
N CYS A 98 -7.36 -8.34 2.60
CA CYS A 98 -7.83 -9.68 2.28
C CYS A 98 -8.52 -9.81 0.91
N LYS A 99 -9.06 -8.72 0.37
CA LYS A 99 -9.70 -8.70 -0.95
C LYS A 99 -8.79 -8.15 -2.03
N VAL A 100 -7.92 -7.22 -1.66
CA VAL A 100 -7.03 -6.51 -2.59
C VAL A 100 -5.80 -7.36 -2.87
N PHE A 101 -5.17 -7.91 -1.82
CA PHE A 101 -3.94 -8.68 -1.92
C PHE A 101 -4.21 -10.15 -1.64
N SER A 102 -4.16 -10.98 -2.68
CA SER A 102 -4.21 -12.43 -2.50
C SER A 102 -2.84 -12.94 -2.05
N GLY A 103 -2.83 -13.86 -1.08
CA GLY A 103 -1.61 -14.55 -0.63
C GLY A 103 -0.99 -14.04 0.67
N LEU A 104 -1.65 -13.12 1.40
CA LEU A 104 -1.11 -12.59 2.66
C LEU A 104 -0.98 -13.64 3.78
N CYS A 105 -1.92 -14.60 3.86
CA CYS A 105 -1.96 -15.59 4.94
C CYS A 105 -1.71 -17.00 4.39
N THR A 106 -0.45 -17.38 4.15
CA THR A 106 -0.07 -18.63 3.46
C THR A 106 -0.56 -19.90 4.18
N HIS A 107 -0.83 -19.83 5.49
CA HIS A 107 -1.37 -20.93 6.31
C HIS A 107 -2.57 -20.53 7.19
N GLY A 108 -3.34 -19.53 6.76
CA GLY A 108 -4.42 -19.00 7.57
C GLY A 108 -5.55 -18.37 6.77
N THR A 109 -6.53 -17.83 7.49
CA THR A 109 -7.63 -17.04 6.90
C THR A 109 -7.39 -15.56 7.19
N CYS A 110 -7.40 -14.74 6.14
CA CYS A 110 -7.27 -13.29 6.30
C CYS A 110 -8.56 -12.68 6.87
N ARG A 111 -8.43 -11.83 7.87
CA ARG A 111 -9.54 -11.03 8.43
C ARG A 111 -9.19 -9.55 8.42
N ASN A 112 -9.92 -8.79 7.61
CA ASN A 112 -9.81 -7.34 7.56
C ASN A 112 -10.17 -6.69 8.90
N THR A 113 -9.43 -5.67 9.29
CA THR A 113 -9.74 -4.79 10.42
C THR A 113 -9.66 -3.34 9.94
N ILE A 114 -10.01 -2.36 10.77
CA ILE A 114 -9.91 -0.95 10.34
C ILE A 114 -8.46 -0.51 10.51
N GLY A 115 -7.83 -0.08 9.42
CA GLY A 115 -6.44 0.38 9.38
C GLY A 115 -5.39 -0.72 9.35
N SER A 116 -5.80 -1.99 9.26
CA SER A 116 -4.91 -3.15 9.14
C SER A 116 -5.70 -4.43 8.84
N PHE A 117 -5.04 -5.57 8.76
CA PHE A 117 -5.65 -6.90 8.75
C PHE A 117 -4.95 -7.80 9.77
N ARG A 118 -5.56 -8.96 10.03
CA ARG A 118 -4.90 -10.03 10.79
C ARG A 118 -5.09 -11.37 10.10
N CYS A 119 -4.09 -12.23 10.20
CA CYS A 119 -4.24 -13.63 9.82
C CYS A 119 -4.81 -14.45 10.98
N LEU A 120 -5.68 -15.40 10.66
CA LEU A 120 -6.12 -16.44 11.59
C LEU A 120 -5.45 -17.75 11.18
N CYS A 121 -4.38 -18.10 11.89
CA CYS A 121 -3.58 -19.28 11.57
C CYS A 121 -4.36 -20.58 11.85
N GLY A 122 -4.17 -21.58 10.99
CA GLY A 122 -4.67 -22.92 11.23
C GLY A 122 -3.95 -23.61 12.40
N ASN A 123 -4.47 -24.74 12.85
CA ASN A 123 -3.84 -25.52 13.91
C ASN A 123 -2.39 -25.88 13.55
N GLY A 124 -1.45 -25.54 14.44
CA GLY A 124 -0.02 -25.83 14.29
C GLY A 124 0.84 -24.69 13.75
N PHE A 125 0.24 -23.56 13.36
CA PHE A 125 0.96 -22.36 12.90
C PHE A 125 0.77 -21.20 13.87
N ALA A 126 1.78 -20.35 14.00
CA ALA A 126 1.76 -19.14 14.82
C ALA A 126 1.84 -17.87 13.96
N LEU A 127 1.35 -16.75 14.50
CA LEU A 127 1.53 -15.45 13.86
C LEU A 127 3.00 -15.04 13.90
N ASP A 128 3.46 -14.41 12.82
CA ASP A 128 4.75 -13.74 12.81
C ASP A 128 4.76 -12.50 13.72
N ALA A 129 5.95 -11.89 13.91
CA ALA A 129 6.12 -10.71 14.77
C ALA A 129 5.27 -9.50 14.33
N GLU A 130 4.79 -9.50 13.10
CA GLU A 130 3.99 -8.43 12.52
C GLU A 130 2.48 -8.75 12.53
N GLU A 131 2.07 -9.94 12.97
CA GLU A 131 0.70 -10.48 12.93
C GLU A 131 0.07 -10.54 11.52
N ARG A 132 0.93 -10.54 10.49
CA ARG A 132 0.56 -10.41 9.07
C ARG A 132 0.75 -11.69 8.27
N ASN A 133 1.46 -12.68 8.82
CA ASN A 133 1.60 -14.01 8.21
C ASN A 133 1.57 -15.12 9.28
N CYS A 134 1.35 -16.36 8.83
CA CYS A 134 1.36 -17.56 9.66
C CYS A 134 2.57 -18.43 9.31
N THR A 135 3.44 -18.68 10.30
CA THR A 135 4.67 -19.47 10.17
C THR A 135 4.70 -20.66 11.12
#